data_AF-A0A5C9CQ09-F1
#
_entry.id   AF-A0A5C9CQ09-F1
#
_cell.length_a   1.000
_cell.length_b   1.000
_cell.length_c   1.000
_cell.angle_alpha   90.00
_cell.angle_beta   90.00
_cell.angle_gamma   90.00
#
_symmetry.space_group_name_H-M   'P 1'
#
loop_
_entity.id
_entity.type
_entity.pdbx_description
1 polymer ?
#
loop_
_entity_poly.entity_id
_entity_poly.type
_entity_poly.pdbx_seq_one_letter_code
_entity_poly.pdbx_strand_id
1 'polypeptide(L)'
;MASTINTNINSLAAQRQLGASASSLGTAIQRLSSGLRINSAKDDAAGLAISERFTGQIRGLNQAVRNANDGISLAQTAEGAMKSAGDILQRVRELAVQSANATNSASDRQALNQEVTQLVSELDRIAQSTEFNGQKILDGTFGSGKYQVGANANQTIVAATANMRTTVYGNNQAVGSGVAAQATVATMAGATNGVVAGTLGLSGALGSANVSVGLSETSKTTADKINAQSAQTGITATARTNVELTFSVPGGYTLQLKGDNSTAETISFSLTSPVTADGLSAAIQAINDKSSKTGVTAELDASQSAIVLTNTSGNDVVLGKGSGVLNSGDAAVRKLSADTVGTLAAVGGYQFIGSGAAVAEYSSVSGYLTLDSEKSFGVTATTTTAFTAPGSSSSTLKKVSELDISSFTKATDALKTVDSALQFISGERAKLGALQSRFETTISSLQISSENQSAARGRIQDADFASETANLSRAQILQQAGTAMVAQANQIPQGVLTLLR
;
A
#
# COMPACT_ATOMS: atom_id res chain seq x y z
N MET A 1 -10.25 -67.76 73.79
CA MET A 1 -11.00 -66.59 73.26
C MET A 1 -12.24 -66.43 74.11
N ALA A 2 -12.47 -65.26 74.72
CA ALA A 2 -13.64 -65.02 75.55
C ALA A 2 -14.89 -64.91 74.65
N SER A 3 -15.84 -65.84 74.79
CA SER A 3 -17.09 -65.84 74.02
C SER A 3 -18.07 -64.84 74.63
N THR A 4 -18.03 -63.59 74.17
CA THR A 4 -19.03 -62.57 74.51
C THR A 4 -20.25 -62.71 73.59
N ILE A 5 -21.44 -63.00 74.15
CA ILE A 5 -22.66 -63.32 73.39
C ILE A 5 -23.38 -62.06 72.85
N ASN A 6 -23.39 -60.96 73.63
CA ASN A 6 -24.18 -59.76 73.30
C ASN A 6 -23.50 -58.82 72.30
N THR A 7 -22.19 -58.97 72.05
CA THR A 7 -21.44 -58.12 71.11
C THR A 7 -20.65 -58.99 70.15
N ASN A 8 -21.18 -59.15 68.93
CA ASN A 8 -20.54 -59.95 67.89
C ASN A 8 -19.59 -59.07 67.05
N ILE A 9 -18.34 -59.02 67.49
CA ILE A 9 -17.28 -58.23 66.83
C ILE A 9 -17.04 -58.71 65.39
N ASN A 10 -17.22 -60.01 65.11
CA ASN A 10 -17.04 -60.58 63.76
C ASN A 10 -18.14 -60.11 62.79
N SER A 11 -19.39 -60.04 63.24
CA SER A 11 -20.49 -59.49 62.45
C SER A 11 -20.31 -57.98 62.21
N LEU A 12 -19.88 -57.24 63.23
CA LEU A 12 -19.62 -55.80 63.12
C LEU A 12 -18.45 -55.49 62.16
N ALA A 13 -17.40 -56.32 62.16
CA ALA A 13 -16.30 -56.23 61.20
C ALA A 13 -16.75 -56.58 59.78
N ALA A 14 -17.54 -57.64 59.60
CA ALA A 14 -18.08 -58.05 58.32
C ALA A 14 -19.05 -57.00 57.73
N GLN A 15 -19.91 -56.37 58.56
CA GLN A 15 -20.78 -55.26 58.13
C GLN A 15 -20.00 -54.01 57.73
N ARG A 16 -18.95 -53.62 58.46
CA ARG A 16 -18.07 -52.52 58.05
C ARG A 16 -17.40 -52.80 56.70
N GLN A 17 -16.90 -54.01 56.50
CA GLN A 17 -16.27 -54.40 55.23
C GLN A 17 -17.29 -54.45 54.09
N LEU A 18 -18.52 -54.91 54.34
CA LEU A 18 -19.61 -54.90 53.37
C LEU A 18 -20.01 -53.47 52.98
N GLY A 19 -20.10 -52.55 53.95
CA GLY A 19 -20.36 -51.13 53.69
C GLY A 19 -19.27 -50.48 52.84
N ALA A 20 -17.99 -50.82 53.09
CA ALA A 20 -16.87 -50.37 52.26
C ALA A 20 -16.97 -50.90 50.82
N SER A 21 -17.30 -52.18 50.64
CA SER A 21 -17.51 -52.79 49.31
C SER A 21 -18.74 -52.23 48.57
N ALA A 22 -19.81 -51.88 49.29
CA ALA A 22 -20.98 -51.23 48.71
C ALA A 22 -20.66 -49.82 48.23
N SER A 23 -19.86 -49.06 48.98
CA SER A 23 -19.39 -47.73 48.55
C SER A 23 -18.47 -47.81 47.32
N SER A 24 -17.56 -48.78 47.27
CA SER A 24 -16.65 -48.94 46.11
C SER A 24 -17.40 -49.38 44.86
N LEU A 25 -18.41 -50.24 45.00
CA LEU A 25 -19.31 -50.61 43.90
C LEU A 25 -20.07 -49.38 43.36
N GLY A 26 -20.60 -48.53 44.25
CA GLY A 26 -21.29 -47.29 43.85
C GLY A 26 -20.40 -46.34 43.05
N THR A 27 -19.14 -46.15 43.49
CA THR A 27 -18.15 -45.35 42.74
C THR A 27 -17.82 -45.97 41.38
N ALA A 28 -17.65 -47.30 41.31
CA ALA A 28 -17.36 -47.98 40.05
C ALA A 28 -18.50 -47.86 39.04
N ILE A 29 -19.74 -47.98 39.50
CA ILE A 29 -20.92 -47.76 38.66
C ILE A 29 -20.95 -46.30 38.16
N GLN A 30 -20.72 -45.32 39.04
CA GLN A 30 -20.73 -43.90 38.69
C GLN A 30 -19.63 -43.54 37.66
N ARG A 31 -18.43 -44.11 37.79
CA ARG A 31 -17.33 -43.88 36.85
C ARG A 31 -17.56 -44.58 35.51
N LEU A 32 -18.07 -45.81 35.53
CA LEU A 32 -18.42 -46.56 34.32
C LEU A 32 -19.58 -45.91 33.56
N SER A 33 -20.57 -45.35 34.27
CA SER A 33 -21.72 -44.70 33.64
C SER A 33 -21.39 -43.32 33.07
N SER A 34 -20.53 -42.55 33.76
CA SER A 34 -20.11 -41.22 33.29
C SER A 34 -18.96 -41.25 32.29
N GLY A 35 -18.20 -42.35 32.25
CA GLY A 35 -16.94 -42.44 31.50
C GLY A 35 -15.80 -41.60 32.10
N LEU A 36 -16.02 -40.97 33.25
CA LEU A 36 -15.06 -40.07 33.90
C LEU A 36 -14.56 -40.68 35.20
N ARG A 37 -13.24 -40.64 35.40
CA ARG A 37 -12.58 -41.00 36.66
C ARG A 37 -12.89 -39.99 37.76
N ILE A 38 -13.00 -38.71 37.39
CA ILE A 38 -13.29 -37.59 38.29
C ILE A 38 -14.67 -37.04 37.93
N ASN A 39 -15.67 -37.32 38.77
CA ASN A 39 -17.05 -36.86 38.57
C ASN A 39 -17.45 -35.78 39.60
N SER A 40 -16.78 -35.73 40.76
CA SER A 40 -16.99 -34.72 41.78
C SER A 40 -15.66 -34.27 42.42
N ALA A 41 -15.67 -33.12 43.10
CA ALA A 41 -14.50 -32.60 43.83
C ALA A 41 -14.01 -33.54 44.95
N LYS A 42 -14.86 -34.47 45.41
CA LYS A 42 -14.49 -35.51 46.39
C LYS A 42 -13.52 -36.54 45.80
N ASP A 43 -13.59 -36.79 44.49
CA ASP A 43 -12.79 -37.84 43.85
C ASP A 43 -11.34 -37.41 43.68
N ASP A 44 -11.11 -36.15 43.25
CA ASP A 44 -9.79 -35.51 43.14
C ASP A 44 -9.97 -33.99 42.95
N ALA A 45 -9.80 -33.21 44.03
CA ALA A 45 -10.00 -31.75 43.98
C ALA A 45 -8.98 -31.04 43.08
N ALA A 46 -7.71 -31.49 43.09
CA ALA A 46 -6.65 -30.89 42.27
C ALA A 46 -6.81 -31.28 40.79
N GLY A 47 -7.13 -32.55 40.52
CA GLY A 47 -7.41 -33.05 39.18
C GLY A 47 -8.62 -32.38 38.54
N LEU A 48 -9.69 -32.15 39.31
CA LEU A 48 -10.86 -31.40 38.85
C LEU A 48 -10.49 -29.95 38.49
N ALA A 49 -9.77 -29.23 39.36
CA ALA A 49 -9.37 -27.84 39.10
C ALA A 49 -8.49 -27.70 37.84
N ILE A 50 -7.56 -28.64 37.62
CA ILE A 50 -6.73 -28.68 36.41
C ILE A 50 -7.60 -28.97 35.17
N SER A 51 -8.54 -29.91 35.25
CA SER A 51 -9.44 -30.25 34.14
C SER A 51 -10.39 -29.09 33.79
N GLU A 52 -10.89 -28.38 34.79
CA GLU A 52 -11.70 -27.17 34.59
C GLU A 52 -10.90 -26.06 33.89
N ARG A 53 -9.64 -25.87 34.29
CA ARG A 53 -8.73 -24.94 33.60
C ARG A 53 -8.49 -25.34 32.15
N PHE A 54 -8.20 -26.62 31.87
CA PHE A 54 -8.09 -27.11 30.49
C PHE A 54 -9.39 -26.93 29.71
N THR A 55 -10.54 -27.16 30.32
CA THR A 55 -11.84 -26.94 29.69
C THR A 55 -12.06 -25.47 29.34
N GLY A 56 -11.68 -24.56 30.24
CA GLY A 56 -11.69 -23.12 29.96
C GLY A 56 -10.77 -22.75 28.79
N GLN A 57 -9.54 -23.28 28.78
CA GLN A 57 -8.57 -23.05 27.71
C GLN A 57 -9.06 -23.60 26.37
N ILE A 58 -9.52 -24.86 26.30
CA ILE A 58 -10.05 -25.48 25.08
C ILE A 58 -11.22 -24.67 24.52
N ARG A 59 -12.18 -24.25 25.37
CA ARG A 59 -13.30 -23.39 24.94
C ARG A 59 -12.80 -22.03 24.42
N GLY A 60 -11.81 -21.44 25.10
CA GLY A 60 -11.16 -20.21 24.67
C GLY A 60 -10.46 -20.35 23.32
N LEU A 61 -9.69 -21.43 23.11
CA LEU A 61 -9.03 -21.74 21.84
C LEU A 61 -10.04 -21.96 20.71
N ASN A 62 -11.13 -22.68 20.96
CA ASN A 62 -12.17 -22.90 19.95
C ASN A 62 -12.89 -21.59 19.56
N GLN A 63 -13.10 -20.68 20.50
CA GLN A 63 -13.61 -19.34 20.18
C GLN A 63 -12.56 -18.51 19.42
N ALA A 64 -11.28 -18.60 19.80
CA ALA A 64 -10.19 -17.93 19.11
C ALA A 64 -10.06 -18.37 17.63
N VAL A 65 -10.28 -19.66 17.33
CA VAL A 65 -10.37 -20.15 15.95
C VAL A 65 -11.52 -19.48 15.19
N ARG A 66 -12.71 -19.33 15.80
CA ARG A 66 -13.81 -18.60 15.16
C ARG A 66 -13.46 -17.13 14.90
N ASN A 67 -12.91 -16.44 15.90
CA ASN A 67 -12.49 -15.05 15.76
C ASN A 67 -11.43 -14.88 14.65
N ALA A 68 -10.51 -15.83 14.49
CA ALA A 68 -9.52 -15.83 13.42
C ALA A 68 -10.17 -16.01 12.04
N ASN A 69 -11.18 -16.88 11.91
CA ASN A 69 -11.96 -17.03 10.68
C ASN A 69 -12.73 -15.75 10.34
N ASP A 70 -13.30 -15.05 11.32
CA ASP A 70 -13.95 -13.74 11.09
C ASP A 70 -12.94 -12.71 10.56
N GLY A 71 -11.69 -12.75 11.06
CA GLY A 71 -10.58 -11.94 10.55
C GLY A 71 -10.23 -12.25 9.09
N ILE A 72 -10.24 -13.53 8.70
CA ILE A 72 -10.05 -13.96 7.31
C ILE A 72 -11.19 -13.45 6.43
N SER A 73 -12.45 -13.59 6.87
CA SER A 73 -13.60 -13.12 6.10
C SER A 73 -13.60 -11.59 5.91
N LEU A 74 -13.18 -10.83 6.92
CA LEU A 74 -12.99 -9.38 6.77
C LEU A 74 -11.90 -9.07 5.73
N ALA A 75 -10.74 -9.72 5.83
CA ALA A 75 -9.64 -9.51 4.90
C ALA A 75 -10.00 -9.88 3.45
N GLN A 76 -10.76 -10.96 3.25
CA GLN A 76 -11.27 -11.38 1.94
C GLN A 76 -12.29 -10.38 1.37
N THR A 77 -13.17 -9.83 2.22
CA THR A 77 -14.12 -8.80 1.81
C THR A 77 -13.40 -7.54 1.33
N ALA A 78 -12.39 -7.10 2.08
CA ALA A 78 -11.54 -5.96 1.71
C ALA A 78 -10.76 -6.23 0.41
N GLU A 79 -10.15 -7.42 0.29
CA GLU A 79 -9.37 -7.83 -0.89
C GLU A 79 -10.23 -7.89 -2.16
N GLY A 80 -11.45 -8.41 -2.06
CA GLY A 80 -12.40 -8.45 -3.18
C GLY A 80 -12.75 -7.06 -3.69
N ALA A 81 -13.04 -6.12 -2.78
CA ALA A 81 -13.29 -4.72 -3.14
C ALA A 81 -12.05 -4.04 -3.76
N MET A 82 -10.85 -4.30 -3.21
CA MET A 82 -9.59 -3.77 -3.76
C MET A 82 -9.28 -4.34 -5.15
N LYS A 83 -9.65 -5.60 -5.44
CA LYS A 83 -9.54 -6.17 -6.78
C LYS A 83 -10.41 -5.39 -7.77
N SER A 84 -11.69 -5.16 -7.45
CA SER A 84 -12.59 -4.36 -8.31
C SER A 84 -12.07 -2.94 -8.52
N ALA A 85 -11.51 -2.31 -7.48
CA ALA A 85 -10.88 -1.00 -7.62
C ALA A 85 -9.65 -1.03 -8.55
N GLY A 86 -8.84 -2.10 -8.48
CA GLY A 86 -7.73 -2.32 -9.40
C GLY A 86 -8.18 -2.47 -10.86
N ASP A 87 -9.24 -3.23 -11.12
CA ASP A 87 -9.80 -3.42 -12.47
C ASP A 87 -10.32 -2.08 -13.04
N ILE A 88 -10.97 -1.26 -12.22
CA ILE A 88 -11.41 0.09 -12.63
C ILE A 88 -10.21 1.00 -12.96
N LEU A 89 -9.16 0.99 -12.13
CA LEU A 89 -7.96 1.78 -12.42
C LEU A 89 -7.27 1.33 -13.71
N GLN A 90 -7.24 0.03 -14.01
CA GLN A 90 -6.75 -0.46 -15.30
C GLN A 90 -7.58 0.08 -16.46
N ARG A 91 -8.92 0.11 -16.33
CA ARG A 91 -9.79 0.73 -17.35
C ARG A 91 -9.53 2.23 -17.50
N VAL A 92 -9.35 2.98 -16.41
CA VAL A 92 -8.98 4.40 -16.46
C VAL A 92 -7.64 4.59 -17.17
N ARG A 93 -6.68 3.68 -16.96
CA ARG A 93 -5.39 3.68 -17.67
C ARG A 93 -5.56 3.49 -19.18
N GLU A 94 -6.41 2.56 -19.61
CA GLU A 94 -6.72 2.36 -21.03
C GLU A 94 -7.30 3.63 -21.67
N LEU A 95 -8.25 4.29 -21.00
CA LEU A 95 -8.86 5.54 -21.47
C LEU A 95 -7.84 6.68 -21.53
N ALA A 96 -6.93 6.76 -20.57
CA ALA A 96 -5.84 7.74 -20.59
C ALA A 96 -4.88 7.51 -21.76
N VAL A 97 -4.49 6.26 -22.04
CA VAL A 97 -3.68 5.92 -23.23
C VAL A 97 -4.43 6.26 -24.51
N GLN A 98 -5.73 5.95 -24.58
CA GLN A 98 -6.56 6.27 -25.73
C GLN A 98 -6.64 7.79 -25.95
N SER A 99 -6.91 8.57 -24.90
CA SER A 99 -7.00 10.03 -24.97
C SER A 99 -5.68 10.69 -25.38
N ALA A 100 -4.55 10.10 -24.98
CA ALA A 100 -3.22 10.57 -25.36
C ALA A 100 -2.92 10.43 -26.87
N ASN A 101 -3.75 9.72 -27.65
CA ASN A 101 -3.56 9.68 -29.10
C ASN A 101 -3.98 11.01 -29.76
N ALA A 102 -3.21 11.43 -30.78
CA ALA A 102 -3.40 12.70 -31.49
C ALA A 102 -4.62 12.71 -32.41
N THR A 103 -5.13 11.54 -32.81
CA THR A 103 -6.31 11.43 -33.69
C THR A 103 -7.63 11.77 -33.00
N ASN A 104 -7.64 11.85 -31.66
CA ASN A 104 -8.84 12.23 -30.91
C ASN A 104 -9.03 13.75 -30.93
N SER A 105 -10.25 14.19 -31.23
CA SER A 105 -10.63 15.59 -31.10
C SER A 105 -10.76 16.01 -29.63
N ALA A 106 -10.82 17.32 -29.36
CA ALA A 106 -11.06 17.82 -28.00
C ALA A 106 -12.41 17.33 -27.43
N SER A 107 -13.45 17.20 -28.27
CA SER A 107 -14.74 16.63 -27.85
C SER A 107 -14.65 15.15 -27.53
N ASP A 108 -13.87 14.37 -28.26
CA ASP A 108 -13.68 12.93 -27.97
C ASP A 108 -12.95 12.75 -26.64
N ARG A 109 -11.90 13.54 -26.39
CA ARG A 109 -11.18 13.54 -25.10
C ARG A 109 -12.09 13.93 -23.95
N GLN A 110 -13.00 14.89 -24.16
CA GLN A 110 -13.99 15.27 -23.15
C GLN A 110 -14.98 14.14 -22.84
N ALA A 111 -15.43 13.39 -23.85
CA ALA A 111 -16.29 12.23 -23.65
C ALA A 111 -15.57 11.10 -22.88
N LEU A 112 -14.32 10.80 -23.24
CA LEU A 112 -13.47 9.86 -22.48
C LEU A 112 -13.28 10.32 -21.02
N ASN A 113 -13.10 11.63 -20.81
CA ASN A 113 -12.96 12.19 -19.47
C ASN A 113 -14.23 12.05 -18.62
N GLN A 114 -15.41 12.10 -19.23
CA GLN A 114 -16.67 11.83 -18.53
C GLN A 114 -16.75 10.37 -18.07
N GLU A 115 -16.31 9.40 -18.90
CA GLU A 115 -16.21 7.99 -18.49
C GLU A 115 -15.25 7.84 -17.31
N VAL A 116 -14.06 8.45 -17.36
CA VAL A 116 -13.11 8.47 -16.24
C VAL A 116 -13.73 9.04 -14.97
N THR A 117 -14.47 10.15 -15.07
CA THR A 117 -15.12 10.78 -13.91
C THR A 117 -16.14 9.83 -13.25
N GLN A 118 -16.92 9.09 -14.05
CA GLN A 118 -17.85 8.08 -13.53
C GLN A 118 -17.11 6.92 -12.86
N LEU A 119 -16.03 6.43 -13.47
CA LEU A 119 -15.19 5.37 -12.91
C LEU A 119 -14.54 5.79 -11.57
N VAL A 120 -14.09 7.04 -11.47
CA VAL A 120 -13.54 7.59 -10.22
C VAL A 120 -14.62 7.74 -9.15
N SER A 121 -15.85 8.12 -9.51
CA SER A 121 -16.98 8.12 -8.58
C SER A 121 -17.31 6.71 -8.10
N GLU A 122 -17.21 5.71 -8.98
CA GLU A 122 -17.43 4.31 -8.64
C GLU A 122 -16.34 3.77 -7.70
N LEU A 123 -15.07 4.15 -7.90
CA LEU A 123 -13.99 3.84 -6.96
C LEU A 123 -14.28 4.37 -5.56
N ASP A 124 -14.73 5.62 -5.46
CA ASP A 124 -15.05 6.22 -4.16
C ASP A 124 -16.31 5.58 -3.54
N ARG A 125 -17.29 5.19 -4.36
CA ARG A 125 -18.46 4.41 -3.92
C ARG A 125 -18.03 3.07 -3.32
N ILE A 126 -17.15 2.31 -3.98
CA ILE A 126 -16.64 1.03 -3.46
C ILE A 126 -15.98 1.23 -2.09
N ALA A 127 -15.15 2.26 -1.95
CA ALA A 127 -14.49 2.57 -0.68
C ALA A 127 -15.49 2.88 0.45
N GLN A 128 -16.55 3.63 0.14
CA GLN A 128 -17.58 4.01 1.11
C GLN A 128 -18.63 2.92 1.37
N SER A 129 -18.93 2.06 0.39
CA SER A 129 -19.99 1.06 0.53
C SER A 129 -19.49 -0.23 1.17
N THR A 130 -18.21 -0.59 0.97
CA THR A 130 -17.64 -1.85 1.46
C THR A 130 -17.70 -1.92 2.97
N GLU A 131 -18.50 -2.86 3.48
CA GLU A 131 -18.74 -3.05 4.90
C GLU A 131 -18.66 -4.52 5.29
N PHE A 132 -18.27 -4.75 6.53
CA PHE A 132 -18.30 -6.06 7.16
C PHE A 132 -19.05 -5.93 8.49
N ASN A 133 -20.15 -6.67 8.64
CA ASN A 133 -21.00 -6.61 9.84
C ASN A 133 -21.44 -5.16 10.19
N GLY A 134 -21.81 -4.36 9.19
CA GLY A 134 -22.27 -2.97 9.35
C GLY A 134 -21.16 -1.93 9.62
N GLN A 135 -19.90 -2.34 9.70
CA GLN A 135 -18.76 -1.42 9.84
C GLN A 135 -18.10 -1.19 8.47
N LYS A 136 -17.84 0.07 8.13
CA LYS A 136 -17.08 0.42 6.93
C LYS A 136 -15.61 0.06 7.14
N ILE A 137 -15.03 -0.63 6.15
CA ILE A 137 -13.67 -1.18 6.29
C ILE A 137 -12.65 -0.48 5.39
N LEU A 138 -13.06 0.28 4.38
CA LEU A 138 -12.15 0.88 3.38
C LEU A 138 -12.19 2.42 3.33
N ASP A 139 -13.04 3.09 4.10
CA ASP A 139 -13.16 4.56 4.10
C ASP A 139 -12.15 5.28 5.04
N GLY A 140 -11.36 4.48 5.76
CA GLY A 140 -10.40 4.92 6.77
C GLY A 140 -10.96 5.06 8.19
N THR A 141 -12.26 4.90 8.41
CA THR A 141 -12.87 4.98 9.75
C THR A 141 -12.57 3.74 10.60
N PHE A 142 -12.34 2.58 9.96
CA PHE A 142 -11.98 1.33 10.61
C PHE A 142 -10.69 1.45 11.44
N GLY A 143 -9.68 2.15 10.92
CA GLY A 143 -8.36 2.32 11.53
C GLY A 143 -7.61 1.01 11.75
N SER A 144 -7.94 0.30 12.83
CA SER A 144 -7.42 -1.03 13.14
C SER A 144 -8.39 -1.83 14.00
N GLY A 145 -8.62 -3.10 13.64
CA GLY A 145 -9.35 -4.09 14.42
C GLY A 145 -8.39 -5.02 15.17
N LYS A 146 -8.72 -5.38 16.42
CA LYS A 146 -7.97 -6.37 17.21
C LYS A 146 -8.78 -7.66 17.30
N TYR A 147 -8.20 -8.75 16.83
CA TYR A 147 -8.80 -10.08 16.89
C TYR A 147 -8.14 -10.90 17.98
N GLN A 148 -8.91 -11.29 18.99
CA GLN A 148 -8.46 -12.19 20.05
C GLN A 148 -8.35 -13.61 19.50
N VAL A 149 -7.12 -14.07 19.29
CA VAL A 149 -6.77 -15.35 18.67
C VAL A 149 -6.04 -16.28 19.64
N GLY A 150 -6.32 -16.15 20.93
CA GLY A 150 -5.80 -17.05 21.95
C GLY A 150 -6.68 -17.11 23.19
N ALA A 151 -6.40 -18.07 24.07
CA ALA A 151 -7.20 -18.32 25.26
C ALA A 151 -6.93 -17.31 26.40
N ASN A 152 -5.79 -16.61 26.38
CA ASN A 152 -5.39 -15.65 27.41
C ASN A 152 -5.48 -14.21 26.90
N ALA A 153 -5.67 -13.25 27.81
CA ALA A 153 -5.75 -11.84 27.47
C ALA A 153 -4.53 -11.35 26.64
N ASN A 154 -4.79 -10.44 25.69
CA ASN A 154 -3.81 -9.78 24.81
C ASN A 154 -3.11 -10.69 23.78
N GLN A 155 -3.59 -11.92 23.58
CA GLN A 155 -3.17 -12.77 22.45
C GLN A 155 -3.94 -12.37 21.18
N THR A 156 -3.56 -11.24 20.59
CA THR A 156 -4.31 -10.64 19.47
C THR A 156 -3.52 -10.51 18.18
N ILE A 157 -4.22 -10.61 17.04
CA ILE A 157 -3.74 -10.14 15.74
C ILE A 157 -4.42 -8.80 15.45
N VAL A 158 -3.64 -7.81 15.03
CA VAL A 158 -4.15 -6.52 14.58
C VAL A 158 -4.36 -6.59 13.07
N ALA A 159 -5.59 -6.37 12.62
CA ALA A 159 -5.93 -6.14 11.23
C ALA A 159 -6.05 -4.62 11.02
N ALA A 160 -5.18 -4.05 10.19
CA ALA A 160 -5.33 -2.68 9.74
C ALA A 160 -5.76 -2.70 8.28
N THR A 161 -6.78 -1.93 7.94
CA THR A 161 -7.18 -1.68 6.56
C THR A 161 -6.77 -0.26 6.18
N ALA A 162 -6.33 -0.08 4.94
CA ALA A 162 -5.99 1.24 4.44
C ALA A 162 -7.23 2.06 4.09
N ASN A 163 -7.06 3.38 4.08
CA ASN A 163 -8.04 4.28 3.51
C ASN A 163 -7.98 4.23 1.98
N MET A 164 -9.06 3.79 1.35
CA MET A 164 -9.24 3.66 -0.10
C MET A 164 -10.11 4.76 -0.70
N ARG A 165 -10.37 5.86 0.02
CA ARG A 165 -11.01 7.03 -0.60
C ARG A 165 -10.09 7.65 -1.63
N THR A 166 -10.64 8.03 -2.79
CA THR A 166 -9.90 8.54 -3.96
C THR A 166 -9.18 9.89 -3.70
N THR A 167 -9.35 10.45 -2.51
CA THR A 167 -8.71 11.68 -2.04
C THR A 167 -7.39 11.46 -1.31
N VAL A 168 -7.05 10.23 -0.93
CA VAL A 168 -5.93 9.92 -0.01
C VAL A 168 -4.74 9.24 -0.71
N TYR A 169 -4.95 8.70 -1.91
CA TYR A 169 -3.91 8.05 -2.71
C TYR A 169 -3.84 8.63 -4.12
N GLY A 170 -2.71 8.36 -4.78
CA GLY A 170 -2.35 8.84 -6.10
C GLY A 170 -0.85 9.08 -6.17
N ASN A 171 -0.40 10.02 -6.99
CA ASN A 171 1.01 10.31 -7.19
C ASN A 171 1.44 11.56 -6.40
N ASN A 172 2.46 11.46 -5.57
CA ASN A 172 3.05 12.64 -4.95
C ASN A 172 4.01 13.27 -5.94
N GLN A 173 3.81 14.56 -6.23
CA GLN A 173 4.57 15.26 -7.24
C GLN A 173 5.14 16.57 -6.70
N ALA A 174 6.39 16.85 -7.03
CA ALA A 174 7.02 18.15 -6.88
C ALA A 174 7.53 18.62 -8.23
N VAL A 175 7.10 19.80 -8.67
CA VAL A 175 7.58 20.41 -9.92
C VAL A 175 8.52 21.56 -9.59
N GLY A 176 9.73 21.47 -10.10
CA GLY A 176 10.73 22.52 -10.03
C GLY A 176 10.77 23.28 -11.34
N SER A 177 10.32 24.54 -11.32
CA SER A 177 10.32 25.44 -12.49
C SER A 177 11.73 25.78 -12.98
N GLY A 178 12.76 25.54 -12.16
CA GLY A 178 14.15 25.89 -12.44
C GLY A 178 14.35 27.41 -12.64
N VAL A 179 15.35 27.75 -13.44
CA VAL A 179 15.71 29.16 -13.74
C VAL A 179 14.93 29.67 -14.95
N ALA A 180 14.58 30.96 -14.97
CA ALA A 180 13.98 31.63 -16.11
C ALA A 180 14.92 31.63 -17.34
N ALA A 181 14.38 31.99 -18.51
CA ALA A 181 15.18 32.15 -19.72
C ALA A 181 16.28 33.20 -19.53
N GLN A 182 17.50 32.88 -19.96
CA GLN A 182 18.68 33.73 -19.80
C GLN A 182 19.13 34.28 -21.15
N ALA A 183 19.17 35.61 -21.27
CA ALA A 183 19.79 36.26 -22.42
C ALA A 183 21.32 36.29 -22.26
N THR A 184 22.03 35.94 -23.34
CA THR A 184 23.47 36.05 -23.45
C THR A 184 23.82 36.79 -24.75
N VAL A 185 24.53 37.91 -24.62
CA VAL A 185 25.04 38.70 -25.74
C VAL A 185 26.49 38.27 -26.00
N ALA A 186 26.68 37.13 -26.65
CA ALA A 186 28.00 36.54 -26.97
C ALA A 186 27.86 35.42 -28.02
N THR A 187 28.87 34.54 -28.14
CA THR A 187 28.78 33.30 -28.92
C THR A 187 27.93 32.26 -28.20
N MET A 188 27.31 31.35 -28.97
CA MET A 188 26.45 30.28 -28.42
C MET A 188 27.18 29.34 -27.45
N ALA A 189 28.52 29.23 -27.54
CA ALA A 189 29.33 28.44 -26.61
C ALA A 189 29.41 29.05 -25.20
N GLY A 190 29.13 30.35 -25.05
CA GLY A 190 29.08 31.06 -23.77
C GLY A 190 27.68 31.20 -23.18
N ALA A 191 26.64 30.66 -23.83
CA ALA A 191 25.27 30.71 -23.32
C ALA A 191 25.16 29.87 -22.04
N THR A 192 24.94 30.53 -20.90
CA THR A 192 24.70 29.87 -19.61
C THR A 192 23.21 29.71 -19.38
N ASN A 193 22.77 28.57 -18.88
CA ASN A 193 21.34 28.30 -18.65
C ASN A 193 20.82 28.88 -17.31
N GLY A 194 21.68 29.61 -16.59
CA GLY A 194 21.39 30.27 -15.31
C GLY A 194 21.41 29.34 -14.09
N VAL A 195 21.59 28.01 -14.28
CA VAL A 195 21.65 27.04 -13.18
C VAL A 195 22.92 27.23 -12.37
N VAL A 196 22.73 27.49 -11.07
CA VAL A 196 23.80 27.63 -10.09
C VAL A 196 24.17 26.26 -9.51
N ALA A 197 25.47 26.01 -9.33
CA ALA A 197 25.97 24.79 -8.71
C ALA A 197 25.53 24.69 -7.23
N GLY A 198 25.32 23.46 -6.78
CA GLY A 198 24.93 23.22 -5.40
C GLY A 198 24.47 21.79 -5.18
N THR A 199 23.73 21.59 -4.10
CA THR A 199 23.26 20.27 -3.68
C THR A 199 21.74 20.26 -3.61
N LEU A 200 21.12 19.25 -4.21
CA LEU A 200 19.71 18.93 -4.05
C LEU A 200 19.58 17.78 -3.04
N GLY A 201 19.11 18.09 -1.83
CA GLY A 201 18.77 17.10 -0.83
C GLY A 201 17.39 16.50 -1.12
N LEU A 202 17.33 15.19 -1.26
CA LEU A 202 16.12 14.42 -1.47
C LEU A 202 15.78 13.69 -0.17
N SER A 203 14.56 13.83 0.31
CA SER A 203 14.06 13.12 1.50
C SER A 203 12.76 12.40 1.14
N GLY A 204 12.88 11.12 0.78
CA GLY A 204 11.75 10.27 0.43
C GLY A 204 11.42 9.24 1.51
N ALA A 205 10.47 8.35 1.20
CA ALA A 205 9.96 7.37 2.16
C ALA A 205 10.96 6.25 2.49
N LEU A 206 11.91 5.95 1.59
CA LEU A 206 12.94 4.93 1.82
C LEU A 206 14.17 5.48 2.53
N GLY A 207 14.41 6.79 2.46
CA GLY A 207 15.64 7.41 2.97
C GLY A 207 15.89 8.79 2.37
N SER A 208 17.08 9.33 2.64
CA SER A 208 17.52 10.62 2.09
C SER A 208 18.84 10.49 1.34
N ALA A 209 19.00 11.26 0.26
CA ALA A 209 20.20 11.31 -0.55
C ALA A 209 20.48 12.73 -1.04
N ASN A 210 21.74 13.07 -1.22
CA ASN A 210 22.16 14.36 -1.76
C ASN A 210 22.63 14.20 -3.20
N VAL A 211 22.11 15.02 -4.10
CA VAL A 211 22.50 15.06 -5.51
C VAL A 211 23.27 16.35 -5.77
N SER A 212 24.52 16.24 -6.23
CA SER A 212 25.31 17.40 -6.62
C SER A 212 24.95 17.87 -8.02
N VAL A 213 24.59 19.14 -8.16
CA VAL A 213 24.33 19.82 -9.42
C VAL A 213 25.49 20.76 -9.74
N GLY A 214 26.04 20.64 -10.95
CA GLY A 214 27.12 21.45 -11.49
C GLY A 214 26.64 22.81 -12.02
N LEU A 215 27.59 23.69 -12.33
CA LEU A 215 27.31 24.98 -12.93
C LEU A 215 26.79 24.78 -14.36
N SER A 216 25.66 25.43 -14.68
CA SER A 216 24.98 25.29 -15.97
C SER A 216 24.71 23.84 -16.40
N GLU A 217 24.47 22.95 -15.43
CA GLU A 217 24.11 21.56 -15.72
C GLU A 217 22.68 21.48 -16.30
N THR A 218 22.45 20.57 -17.25
CA THR A 218 21.14 20.42 -17.90
C THR A 218 20.14 19.72 -16.96
N SER A 219 18.85 19.93 -17.19
CA SER A 219 17.82 19.24 -16.40
C SER A 219 17.83 17.73 -16.62
N LYS A 220 18.20 17.27 -17.83
CA LYS A 220 18.41 15.84 -18.14
C LYS A 220 19.43 15.18 -17.21
N THR A 221 20.63 15.74 -17.15
CA THR A 221 21.74 15.20 -16.34
C THR A 221 21.42 15.24 -14.84
N THR A 222 20.73 16.29 -14.40
CA THR A 222 20.20 16.37 -13.03
C THR A 222 19.14 15.28 -12.76
N ALA A 223 18.21 15.04 -13.69
CA ALA A 223 17.20 13.98 -13.58
C ALA A 223 17.84 12.59 -13.54
N ASP A 224 18.84 12.32 -14.37
CA ASP A 224 19.56 11.05 -14.39
C ASP A 224 20.27 10.79 -13.06
N LYS A 225 20.90 11.81 -12.46
CA LYS A 225 21.50 11.71 -11.13
C LYS A 225 20.48 11.41 -10.03
N ILE A 226 19.28 11.97 -10.12
CA ILE A 226 18.19 11.70 -9.16
C ILE A 226 17.66 10.28 -9.35
N ASN A 227 17.42 9.86 -10.59
CA ASN A 227 16.97 8.50 -10.91
C ASN A 227 17.99 7.44 -10.48
N ALA A 228 19.30 7.74 -10.50
CA ALA A 228 20.33 6.87 -9.94
C ALA A 228 20.19 6.67 -8.41
N GLN A 229 19.56 7.60 -7.69
CA GLN A 229 19.27 7.52 -6.25
C GLN A 229 17.85 7.03 -5.94
N SER A 230 17.07 6.63 -6.96
CA SER A 230 15.67 6.19 -6.80
C SER A 230 15.54 4.98 -5.88
N ALA A 231 16.47 4.04 -5.92
CA ALA A 231 16.46 2.86 -5.05
C ALA A 231 16.62 3.19 -3.55
N GLN A 232 17.26 4.32 -3.21
CA GLN A 232 17.48 4.75 -1.83
C GLN A 232 16.41 5.73 -1.34
N THR A 233 15.83 6.53 -2.24
CA THR A 233 14.88 7.60 -1.88
C THR A 233 13.43 7.24 -2.20
N GLY A 234 13.18 6.41 -3.23
CA GLY A 234 11.86 6.15 -3.78
C GLY A 234 11.31 7.28 -4.66
N ILE A 235 12.18 8.18 -5.14
CA ILE A 235 11.80 9.33 -5.97
C ILE A 235 12.30 9.09 -7.40
N THR A 236 11.43 9.32 -8.39
CA THR A 236 11.78 9.30 -9.81
C THR A 236 11.66 10.70 -10.40
N ALA A 237 12.45 10.99 -11.42
CA ALA A 237 12.58 12.31 -12.00
C ALA A 237 12.38 12.29 -13.51
N THR A 238 11.54 13.19 -14.02
CA THR A 238 11.36 13.46 -15.45
C THR A 238 11.78 14.89 -15.75
N ALA A 239 12.67 15.10 -16.72
CA ALA A 239 13.03 16.43 -17.20
C ALA A 239 12.36 16.73 -18.54
N ARG A 240 11.90 17.97 -18.71
CA ARG A 240 11.39 18.50 -19.99
C ARG A 240 11.78 19.95 -20.12
N THR A 241 11.94 20.42 -21.35
CA THR A 241 12.19 21.84 -21.62
C THR A 241 11.11 22.35 -22.56
N ASN A 242 10.36 23.35 -22.09
CA ASN A 242 9.34 24.02 -22.89
C ASN A 242 9.71 25.50 -23.02
N VAL A 243 9.65 25.99 -24.25
CA VAL A 243 10.00 27.36 -24.60
C VAL A 243 8.88 27.97 -25.42
N GLU A 244 8.40 29.13 -25.00
CA GLU A 244 7.52 29.96 -25.81
C GLU A 244 8.37 30.87 -26.71
N LEU A 245 8.06 30.87 -28.00
CA LEU A 245 8.67 31.70 -29.03
C LEU A 245 7.59 32.55 -29.70
N THR A 246 7.76 33.87 -29.66
CA THR A 246 6.88 34.83 -30.33
C THR A 246 7.67 35.80 -31.20
N PHE A 247 7.00 36.44 -32.15
CA PHE A 247 7.61 37.37 -33.10
C PHE A 247 6.87 38.70 -33.08
N SER A 248 7.58 39.79 -33.30
CA SER A 248 6.97 41.13 -33.21
C SER A 248 6.29 41.56 -34.52
N VAL A 249 6.80 41.13 -35.67
CA VAL A 249 6.34 41.57 -37.01
C VAL A 249 6.45 40.43 -38.04
N PRO A 250 5.65 40.46 -39.13
CA PRO A 250 5.86 39.54 -40.26
C PRO A 250 7.18 39.83 -41.00
N GLY A 251 7.70 38.83 -41.72
CA GLY A 251 8.93 38.97 -42.50
C GLY A 251 9.89 37.78 -42.37
N GLY A 252 11.13 37.95 -42.83
CA GLY A 252 12.17 36.93 -42.84
C GLY A 252 12.90 36.83 -41.50
N TYR A 253 13.08 35.60 -41.02
CA TYR A 253 13.82 35.30 -39.80
C TYR A 253 14.82 34.19 -40.07
N THR A 254 16.04 34.36 -39.57
CA THR A 254 17.07 33.33 -39.51
C THR A 254 17.51 33.17 -38.06
N LEU A 255 17.23 32.01 -37.49
CA LEU A 255 17.54 31.66 -36.11
C LEU A 255 18.52 30.48 -36.08
N GLN A 256 19.30 30.40 -35.02
CA GLN A 256 20.13 29.25 -34.68
C GLN A 256 19.51 28.54 -33.49
N LEU A 257 19.29 27.23 -33.63
CA LEU A 257 18.69 26.39 -32.61
C LEU A 257 19.66 25.29 -32.18
N LYS A 258 19.83 25.14 -30.87
CA LYS A 258 20.55 24.05 -30.24
C LYS A 258 19.67 23.43 -29.15
N GLY A 259 19.61 22.10 -29.13
CA GLY A 259 19.03 21.28 -28.08
C GLY A 259 19.97 20.12 -27.76
N ASP A 260 19.64 18.93 -28.24
CA ASP A 260 20.39 17.69 -28.05
C ASP A 260 21.68 17.62 -28.89
N ASN A 261 21.78 18.45 -29.93
CA ASN A 261 22.94 18.55 -30.82
C ASN A 261 24.12 19.33 -30.21
N SER A 262 25.33 18.93 -30.58
CA SER A 262 26.55 19.64 -30.18
C SER A 262 26.75 20.98 -30.91
N THR A 263 26.31 21.08 -32.17
CA THR A 263 26.44 22.27 -33.04
C THR A 263 25.07 22.80 -33.43
N ALA A 264 24.83 24.12 -33.36
CA ALA A 264 23.53 24.69 -33.73
C ALA A 264 23.18 24.47 -35.19
N GLU A 265 21.89 24.24 -35.43
CA GLU A 265 21.32 24.23 -36.77
C GLU A 265 20.74 25.61 -37.07
N THR A 266 21.02 26.11 -38.28
CA THR A 266 20.44 27.37 -38.76
C THR A 266 19.10 27.08 -39.41
N ILE A 267 18.10 27.87 -39.04
CA ILE A 267 16.70 27.74 -39.43
C ILE A 267 16.29 29.07 -40.04
N SER A 268 15.90 29.05 -41.31
CA SER A 268 15.45 30.24 -42.02
C SER A 268 14.02 30.05 -42.53
N PHE A 269 13.16 31.03 -42.29
CA PHE A 269 11.77 31.01 -42.71
C PHE A 269 11.25 32.44 -42.90
N SER A 270 10.08 32.57 -43.51
CA SER A 270 9.33 33.83 -43.59
C SER A 270 7.97 33.67 -42.92
N LEU A 271 7.59 34.66 -42.11
CA LEU A 271 6.30 34.75 -41.46
C LEU A 271 5.39 35.67 -42.25
N THR A 272 4.15 35.23 -42.52
CA THR A 272 3.11 36.08 -43.12
C THR A 272 2.31 36.84 -42.05
N SER A 273 2.25 36.31 -40.83
CA SER A 273 1.64 36.94 -39.66
C SER A 273 2.28 36.37 -38.37
N PRO A 274 2.58 37.20 -37.36
CA PRO A 274 3.22 36.74 -36.13
C PRO A 274 2.25 36.13 -35.11
N VAL A 275 0.93 36.23 -35.31
CA VAL A 275 -0.10 35.90 -34.28
C VAL A 275 -1.20 34.94 -34.77
N THR A 276 -1.04 34.34 -35.95
CA THR A 276 -2.02 33.37 -36.49
C THR A 276 -1.37 32.03 -36.81
N ALA A 277 -2.14 30.95 -36.69
CA ALA A 277 -1.68 29.58 -36.98
C ALA A 277 -1.05 29.46 -38.38
N ASP A 278 -1.71 29.99 -39.41
CA ASP A 278 -1.21 29.98 -40.78
C ASP A 278 0.09 30.77 -40.92
N GLY A 279 0.22 31.89 -40.21
CA GLY A 279 1.39 32.75 -40.27
C GLY A 279 2.64 32.16 -39.63
N LEU A 280 2.45 31.34 -38.58
CA LEU A 280 3.51 30.66 -37.84
C LEU A 280 3.85 29.28 -38.42
N SER A 281 3.04 28.73 -39.33
CA SER A 281 3.20 27.39 -39.90
C SER A 281 4.57 27.16 -40.55
N ALA A 282 5.09 28.15 -41.28
CA ALA A 282 6.41 28.07 -41.93
C ALA A 282 7.56 27.98 -40.91
N ALA A 283 7.44 28.68 -39.78
CA ALA A 283 8.40 28.60 -38.69
C ALA A 283 8.34 27.22 -38.01
N ILE A 284 7.13 26.71 -37.75
CA ILE A 284 6.92 25.38 -37.17
C ILE A 284 7.53 24.30 -38.06
N GLN A 285 7.28 24.33 -39.38
CA GLN A 285 7.85 23.39 -40.33
C GLN A 285 9.37 23.48 -40.36
N ALA A 286 9.93 24.69 -40.50
CA ALA A 286 11.37 24.88 -40.58
C ALA A 286 12.12 24.39 -39.31
N ILE A 287 11.50 24.53 -38.13
CA ILE A 287 12.04 23.99 -36.87
C ILE A 287 11.91 22.46 -36.83
N ASN A 288 10.74 21.92 -37.17
CA ASN A 288 10.48 20.48 -37.15
C ASN A 288 11.35 19.70 -38.16
N ASP A 289 11.70 20.29 -39.31
CA ASP A 289 12.65 19.70 -40.27
C ASP A 289 14.05 19.47 -39.68
N LYS A 290 14.40 20.17 -38.60
CA LYS A 290 15.66 20.00 -37.86
C LYS A 290 15.50 19.22 -36.56
N SER A 291 14.28 18.79 -36.20
CA SER A 291 13.97 18.09 -34.94
C SER A 291 14.77 16.80 -34.76
N SER A 292 15.04 16.04 -35.83
CA SER A 292 15.85 14.82 -35.75
C SER A 292 17.30 15.05 -35.30
N LYS A 293 17.80 16.28 -35.42
CA LYS A 293 19.14 16.67 -34.94
C LYS A 293 19.07 17.40 -33.60
N THR A 294 18.14 18.35 -33.48
CA THR A 294 18.03 19.21 -32.29
C THR A 294 17.30 18.54 -31.13
N GLY A 295 16.51 17.50 -31.37
CA GLY A 295 15.59 16.91 -30.39
C GLY A 295 14.46 17.85 -29.96
N VAL A 296 14.27 18.97 -30.67
CA VAL A 296 13.28 20.01 -30.35
C VAL A 296 12.14 19.93 -31.37
N THR A 297 10.92 19.74 -30.88
CA THR A 297 9.69 19.81 -31.68
C THR A 297 8.99 21.13 -31.46
N ALA A 298 8.48 21.74 -32.52
CA ALA A 298 7.66 22.94 -32.48
C ALA A 298 6.18 22.59 -32.66
N GLU A 299 5.35 23.16 -31.80
CA GLU A 299 3.90 23.13 -31.91
C GLU A 299 3.33 24.52 -31.64
N LEU A 300 2.05 24.72 -31.95
CA LEU A 300 1.36 25.96 -31.70
C LEU A 300 0.79 25.94 -30.27
N ASP A 301 0.85 27.06 -29.56
CA ASP A 301 0.22 27.20 -28.25
C ASP A 301 -1.32 27.03 -28.34
N ALA A 302 -1.97 26.72 -27.22
CA ALA A 302 -3.43 26.61 -27.11
C ALA A 302 -4.16 27.87 -27.61
N SER A 303 -3.55 29.05 -27.48
CA SER A 303 -4.10 30.34 -27.94
C SER A 303 -3.88 30.63 -29.43
N GLN A 304 -3.15 29.76 -30.14
CA GLN A 304 -2.80 29.87 -31.55
C GLN A 304 -1.96 31.10 -31.96
N SER A 305 -1.35 31.78 -30.99
CA SER A 305 -0.62 33.05 -31.17
C SER A 305 0.89 32.96 -30.91
N ALA A 306 1.38 31.81 -30.45
CA ALA A 306 2.78 31.58 -30.09
C ALA A 306 3.21 30.17 -30.47
N ILE A 307 4.52 29.97 -30.66
CA ILE A 307 5.11 28.64 -30.89
C ILE A 307 5.66 28.11 -29.58
N VAL A 308 5.28 26.90 -29.21
CA VAL A 308 5.88 26.15 -28.09
C VAL A 308 6.90 25.18 -28.65
N LEU A 309 8.15 25.32 -28.20
CA LEU A 309 9.23 24.40 -28.49
C LEU A 309 9.38 23.45 -27.31
N THR A 310 9.32 22.16 -27.59
CA THR A 310 9.40 21.11 -26.58
C THR A 310 10.62 20.24 -26.85
N ASN A 311 11.47 20.06 -25.84
CA ASN A 311 12.51 19.04 -25.82
C ASN A 311 12.14 18.02 -24.73
N THR A 312 11.83 16.79 -25.15
CA THR A 312 11.41 15.71 -24.26
C THR A 312 12.58 15.07 -23.50
N SER A 313 13.81 15.25 -23.98
CA SER A 313 15.04 14.80 -23.31
C SER A 313 15.35 15.62 -22.05
N GLY A 314 14.82 16.84 -21.94
CA GLY A 314 15.10 17.77 -20.84
C GLY A 314 16.47 18.47 -20.97
N ASN A 315 17.05 18.50 -22.17
CA ASN A 315 18.23 19.29 -22.46
C ASN A 315 17.85 20.76 -22.65
N ASP A 316 18.83 21.65 -22.46
CA ASP A 316 18.60 23.07 -22.61
C ASP A 316 18.33 23.42 -24.06
N VAL A 317 17.37 24.32 -24.28
CA VAL A 317 17.07 24.84 -25.60
C VAL A 317 17.68 26.23 -25.72
N VAL A 318 18.61 26.38 -26.66
CA VAL A 318 19.27 27.66 -26.95
C VAL A 318 18.79 28.14 -28.31
N LEU A 319 18.17 29.32 -28.32
CA LEU A 319 17.75 30.03 -29.54
C LEU A 319 18.54 31.31 -29.68
N GLY A 320 18.88 31.70 -30.89
CA GLY A 320 19.53 32.98 -31.10
C GLY A 320 19.73 33.33 -32.56
N LYS A 321 20.55 34.33 -32.81
CA LYS A 321 21.06 34.66 -34.14
C LYS A 321 22.56 34.83 -34.12
N GLY A 322 23.20 34.43 -35.22
CA GLY A 322 24.62 34.71 -35.45
C GLY A 322 24.86 36.18 -35.80
N SER A 323 26.12 36.61 -35.71
CA SER A 323 26.54 37.93 -36.22
C SER A 323 26.34 38.01 -37.74
N GLY A 324 25.88 39.15 -38.25
CA GLY A 324 25.63 39.37 -39.67
C GLY A 324 24.24 38.91 -40.16
N VAL A 325 23.41 38.35 -39.28
CA VAL A 325 22.04 37.93 -39.59
C VAL A 325 21.07 39.08 -39.28
N LEU A 326 20.32 39.51 -40.30
CA LEU A 326 19.27 40.53 -40.18
C LEU A 326 17.90 39.84 -40.13
N ASN A 327 17.12 40.10 -39.08
CA ASN A 327 15.74 39.65 -38.96
C ASN A 327 14.78 40.80 -39.19
N SER A 328 13.57 40.52 -39.69
CA SER A 328 12.55 41.55 -39.94
C SER A 328 12.00 42.21 -38.67
N GLY A 329 12.10 41.56 -37.51
CA GLY A 329 11.84 42.15 -36.21
C GLY A 329 12.39 41.30 -35.07
N ASP A 330 12.03 41.66 -33.84
CA ASP A 330 12.54 40.98 -32.65
C ASP A 330 11.77 39.68 -32.41
N ALA A 331 12.51 38.61 -32.08
CA ALA A 331 11.96 37.34 -31.63
C ALA A 331 12.08 37.28 -30.10
N ALA A 332 10.98 36.97 -29.41
CA ALA A 332 10.94 36.90 -27.96
C ALA A 332 10.86 35.44 -27.50
N VAL A 333 11.67 35.10 -26.51
CA VAL A 333 11.82 33.76 -25.96
C VAL A 333 11.48 33.80 -24.48
N ARG A 334 10.66 32.86 -24.02
CA ARG A 334 10.31 32.72 -22.60
C ARG A 334 10.25 31.26 -22.19
N LYS A 335 10.64 30.97 -20.96
CA LYS A 335 10.52 29.62 -20.41
C LYS A 335 9.07 29.32 -20.03
N LEU A 336 8.63 28.11 -20.35
CA LEU A 336 7.40 27.52 -19.83
C LEU A 336 7.78 26.35 -18.92
N SER A 337 7.13 26.25 -17.77
CA SER A 337 7.16 25.04 -16.93
C SER A 337 5.75 24.50 -16.79
N ALA A 338 5.59 23.18 -16.77
CA ALA A 338 4.32 22.62 -16.33
C ALA A 338 4.05 23.07 -14.88
N ASP A 339 2.87 23.59 -14.62
CA ASP A 339 2.37 23.71 -13.26
C ASP A 339 2.06 22.31 -12.71
N THR A 340 1.66 22.24 -11.46
CA THR A 340 1.32 20.95 -10.86
C THR A 340 0.11 20.30 -11.57
N VAL A 341 -0.73 21.03 -12.30
CA VAL A 341 -1.93 20.53 -13.00
C VAL A 341 -1.62 20.20 -14.47
N GLY A 342 -0.35 20.23 -14.89
CA GLY A 342 0.08 19.94 -16.26
C GLY A 342 -0.18 21.07 -17.26
N THR A 343 -0.58 22.26 -16.81
CA THR A 343 -0.73 23.45 -17.65
C THR A 343 0.61 24.17 -17.75
N LEU A 344 1.01 24.57 -18.96
CA LEU A 344 2.25 25.32 -19.14
C LEU A 344 2.09 26.75 -18.59
N ALA A 345 2.90 27.11 -17.61
CA ALA A 345 2.96 28.42 -17.01
C ALA A 345 4.29 29.11 -17.32
N ALA A 346 4.24 30.42 -17.53
CA ALA A 346 5.42 31.22 -17.83
C ALA A 346 6.33 31.37 -16.60
N VAL A 347 7.64 31.20 -16.81
CA VAL A 347 8.67 31.40 -15.79
C VAL A 347 9.53 32.60 -16.16
N GLY A 348 9.31 33.71 -15.46
CA GLY A 348 10.00 34.98 -15.72
C GLY A 348 9.44 35.76 -16.92
N GLY A 349 10.19 36.77 -17.37
CA GLY A 349 9.84 37.63 -18.49
C GLY A 349 10.36 37.12 -19.84
N TYR A 350 9.97 37.80 -20.92
CA TYR A 350 10.52 37.58 -22.25
C TYR A 350 11.98 38.04 -22.33
N GLN A 351 12.80 37.23 -22.98
CA GLN A 351 14.13 37.60 -23.45
C GLN A 351 14.05 37.87 -24.95
N PHE A 352 14.61 38.99 -25.40
CA PHE A 352 14.52 39.40 -26.80
C PHE A 352 15.80 39.05 -27.56
N ILE A 353 15.63 38.43 -28.72
CA ILE A 353 16.63 38.31 -29.76
C ILE A 353 16.32 39.44 -30.74
N GLY A 354 17.19 40.45 -30.78
CA GLY A 354 16.98 41.66 -31.55
C GLY A 354 16.94 41.42 -33.06
N SER A 355 16.51 42.42 -33.79
CA SER A 355 16.46 42.41 -35.26
C SER A 355 17.79 42.74 -35.95
N GLY A 356 18.68 43.48 -35.27
CA GLY A 356 19.89 44.05 -35.87
C GLY A 356 21.02 43.05 -36.15
N ALA A 357 21.75 43.24 -37.25
CA ALA A 357 22.81 42.33 -37.71
C ALA A 357 24.16 42.45 -36.98
N ALA A 358 24.34 43.46 -36.13
CA ALA A 358 25.65 43.82 -35.58
C ALA A 358 26.17 42.85 -34.51
N VAL A 359 25.29 42.21 -33.75
CA VAL A 359 25.65 41.43 -32.55
C VAL A 359 25.02 40.05 -32.61
N ALA A 360 25.74 39.03 -32.16
CA ALA A 360 25.17 37.70 -31.94
C ALA A 360 24.43 37.68 -30.59
N GLU A 361 23.19 37.20 -30.58
CA GLU A 361 22.32 37.22 -29.41
C GLU A 361 21.70 35.84 -29.26
N TYR A 362 21.82 35.25 -28.07
CA TYR A 362 21.26 33.94 -27.76
C TYR A 362 20.48 34.01 -26.45
N SER A 363 19.39 33.27 -26.38
CA SER A 363 18.60 32.99 -25.20
C SER A 363 18.69 31.50 -24.90
N SER A 364 19.23 31.14 -23.74
CA SER A 364 19.29 29.78 -23.22
C SER A 364 18.13 29.55 -22.25
N VAL A 365 17.40 28.46 -22.45
CA VAL A 365 16.32 28.03 -21.58
C VAL A 365 16.66 26.68 -20.99
N SER A 366 16.82 26.64 -19.66
CA SER A 366 16.96 25.39 -18.92
C SER A 366 15.63 24.62 -18.89
N GLY A 367 15.71 23.30 -18.77
CA GLY A 367 14.53 22.47 -18.51
C GLY A 367 13.89 22.74 -17.14
N TYR A 368 12.70 22.18 -16.94
CA TYR A 368 12.08 22.01 -15.64
C TYR A 368 12.10 20.53 -15.26
N LEU A 369 12.00 20.27 -13.95
CA LEU A 369 12.04 18.93 -13.41
C LEU A 369 10.73 18.59 -12.71
N THR A 370 10.17 17.44 -13.02
CA THR A 370 9.05 16.86 -12.30
C THR A 370 9.54 15.63 -11.54
N LEU A 371 9.37 15.66 -10.22
CA LEU A 371 9.69 14.56 -9.32
C LEU A 371 8.39 13.87 -8.92
N ASP A 372 8.38 12.54 -8.98
CA ASP A 372 7.21 11.70 -8.72
C ASP A 372 7.57 10.59 -7.71
N SER A 373 6.65 10.28 -6.79
CA SER A 373 6.79 9.20 -5.80
C SER A 373 5.42 8.72 -5.30
N GLU A 374 5.34 7.47 -4.85
CA GLU A 374 4.13 6.90 -4.23
C GLU A 374 3.79 7.52 -2.87
N LYS A 375 4.78 8.10 -2.19
CA LYS A 375 4.65 8.67 -0.84
C LYS A 375 5.10 10.12 -0.81
N SER A 376 4.70 10.85 0.23
CA SER A 376 5.15 12.23 0.40
C SER A 376 6.67 12.29 0.54
N PHE A 377 7.27 13.31 -0.08
CA PHE A 377 8.71 13.54 -0.04
C PHE A 377 9.02 15.04 0.05
N GLY A 378 10.25 15.33 0.46
CA GLY A 378 10.81 16.67 0.51
C GLY A 378 12.00 16.80 -0.45
N VAL A 379 12.16 18.00 -0.98
CA VAL A 379 13.27 18.39 -1.84
C VAL A 379 13.85 19.68 -1.29
N THR A 380 15.14 19.69 -0.97
CA THR A 380 15.82 20.87 -0.43
C THR A 380 16.95 21.27 -1.36
N ALA A 381 16.78 22.41 -2.04
CA ALA A 381 17.82 23.00 -2.86
C ALA A 381 18.76 23.83 -1.97
N THR A 382 19.99 23.36 -1.80
CA THR A 382 21.07 24.07 -1.13
C THR A 382 21.94 24.74 -2.19
N THR A 383 21.88 26.07 -2.27
CA THR A 383 22.57 26.96 -3.24
C THR A 383 22.25 26.76 -4.72
N THR A 384 21.81 25.57 -5.13
CA THR A 384 21.43 25.30 -6.52
C THR A 384 20.09 25.94 -6.87
N THR A 385 19.94 26.35 -8.12
CA THR A 385 18.71 26.88 -8.71
C THR A 385 18.09 25.92 -9.74
N ALA A 386 18.61 24.69 -9.86
CA ALA A 386 18.20 23.72 -10.87
C ALA A 386 16.76 23.23 -10.71
N PHE A 387 16.22 23.25 -9.50
CA PHE A 387 14.86 22.81 -9.19
C PHE A 387 13.95 24.00 -8.89
N THR A 388 14.26 24.75 -7.84
CA THR A 388 13.60 26.00 -7.46
C THR A 388 14.66 26.97 -6.92
N ALA A 389 14.27 28.18 -6.53
CA ALA A 389 15.13 29.00 -5.68
C ALA A 389 15.57 28.20 -4.43
N PRO A 390 16.77 28.46 -3.87
CA PRO A 390 17.27 27.76 -2.69
C PRO A 390 16.25 27.76 -1.55
N GLY A 391 15.99 26.59 -0.99
CA GLY A 391 14.92 26.37 -0.03
C GLY A 391 14.38 24.95 -0.05
N SER A 392 13.41 24.69 0.82
CA SER A 392 12.73 23.39 0.92
C SER A 392 11.36 23.45 0.26
N SER A 393 11.10 22.48 -0.61
CA SER A 393 9.83 22.23 -1.28
C SER A 393 9.33 20.85 -0.87
N SER A 394 8.03 20.73 -0.63
CA SER A 394 7.39 19.44 -0.33
C SER A 394 6.55 18.97 -1.52
N SER A 395 6.43 17.66 -1.66
CA SER A 395 5.56 17.07 -2.66
C SER A 395 4.09 17.39 -2.38
N THR A 396 3.32 17.58 -3.45
CA THR A 396 1.86 17.72 -3.41
C THR A 396 1.21 16.45 -3.94
N LEU A 397 0.15 15.96 -3.29
CA LEU A 397 -0.54 14.75 -3.72
C LEU A 397 -1.47 15.06 -4.91
N LYS A 398 -1.24 14.36 -6.03
CA LYS A 398 -2.18 14.23 -7.14
C LYS A 398 -3.15 13.11 -6.85
N LYS A 399 -4.35 13.50 -6.46
CA LYS A 399 -5.40 12.59 -6.00
C LYS A 399 -6.04 11.91 -7.19
N VAL A 400 -6.44 10.64 -7.02
CA VAL A 400 -7.26 9.92 -8.01
C VAL A 400 -8.60 10.62 -8.27
N SER A 401 -9.16 11.29 -7.26
CA SER A 401 -10.40 12.10 -7.38
C SER A 401 -10.30 13.27 -8.38
N GLU A 402 -9.10 13.74 -8.69
CA GLU A 402 -8.86 14.90 -9.55
C GLU A 402 -8.28 14.48 -10.93
N LEU A 403 -8.44 13.21 -11.32
CA LEU A 403 -7.99 12.71 -12.61
C LEU A 403 -8.72 13.42 -13.76
N ASP A 404 -7.94 13.92 -14.71
CA ASP A 404 -8.41 14.60 -15.90
C ASP A 404 -7.58 14.12 -17.10
N ILE A 405 -8.25 13.74 -18.19
CA ILE A 405 -7.62 13.28 -19.44
C ILE A 405 -8.04 14.12 -20.65
N SER A 406 -8.53 15.34 -20.43
CA SER A 406 -9.03 16.24 -21.49
C SER A 406 -7.96 16.75 -22.46
N SER A 407 -6.67 16.68 -22.09
CA SER A 407 -5.54 17.05 -22.95
C SER A 407 -4.46 15.98 -22.96
N PHE A 408 -3.57 16.03 -23.95
CA PHE A 408 -2.43 15.11 -24.05
C PHE A 408 -1.57 15.12 -22.77
N THR A 409 -1.18 16.30 -22.30
CA THR A 409 -0.37 16.45 -21.09
C THR A 409 -1.08 15.88 -19.86
N LYS A 410 -2.36 16.25 -19.67
CA LYS A 410 -3.17 15.75 -18.56
C LYS A 410 -3.35 14.23 -18.61
N ALA A 411 -3.56 13.67 -19.80
CA ALA A 411 -3.62 12.22 -19.99
C ALA A 411 -2.31 11.53 -19.60
N THR A 412 -1.14 12.10 -19.92
CA THR A 412 0.15 11.55 -19.49
C THR A 412 0.39 11.65 -17.98
N ASP A 413 -0.08 12.73 -17.33
CA ASP A 413 0.00 12.87 -15.87
C ASP A 413 -1.00 11.96 -15.15
N ALA A 414 -2.17 11.74 -15.74
CA ALA A 414 -3.15 10.76 -15.30
C ALA A 414 -2.56 9.34 -15.29
N LEU A 415 -1.78 8.95 -16.32
CA LEU A 415 -1.09 7.66 -16.34
C LEU A 415 -0.15 7.49 -15.14
N LYS A 416 0.68 8.49 -14.84
CA LYS A 416 1.55 8.45 -13.65
C LYS A 416 0.75 8.29 -12.36
N THR A 417 -0.34 9.05 -12.23
CA THR A 417 -1.23 9.01 -11.06
C THR A 417 -1.92 7.66 -10.90
N VAL A 418 -2.38 7.06 -11.99
CA VAL A 418 -3.02 5.74 -12.01
C VAL A 418 -2.00 4.63 -11.73
N ASP A 419 -0.78 4.70 -12.27
CA ASP A 419 0.27 3.72 -12.00
C ASP A 419 0.66 3.73 -10.51
N SER A 420 0.84 4.92 -9.90
CA SER A 420 1.05 5.04 -8.44
C SER A 420 -0.15 4.53 -7.63
N ALA A 421 -1.38 4.79 -8.09
CA ALA A 421 -2.59 4.29 -7.44
C ALA A 421 -2.68 2.75 -7.50
N LEU A 422 -2.41 2.14 -8.66
CA LEU A 422 -2.37 0.69 -8.83
C LEU A 422 -1.33 0.04 -7.92
N GLN A 423 -0.17 0.68 -7.77
CA GLN A 423 0.87 0.21 -6.86
C GLN A 423 0.45 0.32 -5.39
N PHE A 424 -0.21 1.42 -5.00
CA PHE A 424 -0.81 1.56 -3.67
C PHE A 424 -1.81 0.43 -3.38
N ILE A 425 -2.77 0.18 -4.29
CA ILE A 425 -3.75 -0.91 -4.12
C ILE A 425 -3.04 -2.26 -4.01
N SER A 426 -2.09 -2.54 -4.91
CA SER A 426 -1.35 -3.81 -4.90
C SER A 426 -0.56 -4.02 -3.60
N GLY A 427 0.02 -2.95 -3.04
CA GLY A 427 0.70 -2.98 -1.76
C GLY A 427 -0.25 -3.27 -0.59
N GLU A 428 -1.45 -2.70 -0.58
CA GLU A 428 -2.45 -2.98 0.46
C GLU A 428 -3.03 -4.39 0.35
N ARG A 429 -3.27 -4.88 -0.87
CA ARG A 429 -3.66 -6.28 -1.15
C ARG A 429 -2.61 -7.27 -0.65
N ALA A 430 -1.33 -6.97 -0.87
CA ALA A 430 -0.23 -7.79 -0.34
C ALA A 430 -0.22 -7.87 1.19
N LYS A 431 -0.53 -6.76 1.90
CA LYS A 431 -0.65 -6.75 3.36
C LYS A 431 -1.85 -7.58 3.84
N LEU A 432 -2.99 -7.49 3.16
CA LEU A 432 -4.16 -8.32 3.47
C LEU A 432 -3.89 -9.80 3.22
N GLY A 433 -3.17 -10.15 2.15
CA GLY A 433 -2.72 -11.52 1.88
C GLY A 433 -1.80 -12.05 3.00
N ALA A 434 -0.80 -11.26 3.41
CA ALA A 434 0.07 -11.63 4.53
C ALA A 434 -0.72 -11.81 5.85
N LEU A 435 -1.72 -10.96 6.09
CA LEU A 435 -2.61 -11.07 7.24
C LEU A 435 -3.45 -12.37 7.19
N GLN A 436 -3.98 -12.75 6.02
CA GLN A 436 -4.69 -14.02 5.83
C GLN A 436 -3.78 -15.21 6.16
N SER A 437 -2.56 -15.26 5.62
CA SER A 437 -1.60 -16.34 5.93
C SER A 437 -1.24 -16.39 7.42
N ARG A 438 -1.17 -15.23 8.08
CA ARG A 438 -0.96 -15.16 9.54
C ARG A 438 -2.15 -15.72 10.32
N PHE A 439 -3.38 -15.46 9.90
CA PHE A 439 -4.56 -16.07 10.53
C PHE A 439 -4.63 -17.58 10.28
N GLU A 440 -4.37 -18.06 9.06
CA GLU A 440 -4.37 -19.49 8.73
C GLU A 440 -3.34 -20.28 9.55
N THR A 441 -2.11 -19.79 9.63
CA THR A 441 -1.06 -20.40 10.46
C THR A 441 -1.42 -20.39 11.94
N THR A 442 -2.04 -19.30 12.42
CA THR A 442 -2.54 -19.21 13.80
C THR A 442 -3.65 -20.22 14.06
N ILE A 443 -4.62 -20.37 13.14
CA ILE A 443 -5.71 -21.35 13.25
C ILE A 443 -5.15 -22.77 13.37
N SER A 444 -4.20 -23.15 12.51
CA SER A 444 -3.55 -24.46 12.55
C SER A 444 -2.86 -24.69 13.91
N SER A 445 -2.12 -23.70 14.41
CA SER A 445 -1.47 -23.78 15.73
C SER A 445 -2.47 -23.90 16.89
N LEU A 446 -3.58 -23.15 16.85
CA LEU A 446 -4.64 -23.20 17.87
C LEU A 446 -5.35 -24.56 17.87
N GLN A 447 -5.61 -25.14 16.70
CA GLN A 447 -6.22 -26.47 16.58
C GLN A 447 -5.33 -27.55 17.19
N ILE A 448 -4.03 -27.53 16.89
CA ILE A 448 -3.05 -28.44 17.49
C ILE A 448 -2.98 -28.25 19.01
N SER A 449 -3.02 -27.00 19.51
CA SER A 449 -3.03 -26.73 20.94
C SER A 449 -4.31 -27.25 21.61
N SER A 450 -5.47 -27.04 20.98
CA SER A 450 -6.77 -27.53 21.44
C SER A 450 -6.81 -29.06 21.52
N GLU A 451 -6.26 -29.74 20.52
CA GLU A 451 -6.14 -31.21 20.48
C GLU A 451 -5.25 -31.73 21.61
N ASN A 452 -4.04 -31.17 21.76
CA ASN A 452 -3.10 -31.57 22.80
C ASN A 452 -3.65 -31.31 24.22
N GLN A 453 -4.34 -30.19 24.43
CA GLN A 453 -4.99 -29.89 25.70
C GLN A 453 -6.18 -30.82 25.95
N SER A 454 -6.93 -31.18 24.91
CA SER A 454 -8.02 -32.16 25.01
C SER A 454 -7.49 -33.54 25.40
N ALA A 455 -6.38 -33.98 24.80
CA ALA A 455 -5.70 -35.23 25.15
C ALA A 455 -5.11 -35.20 26.57
N ALA A 456 -4.55 -34.05 27.00
CA ALA A 456 -4.06 -33.87 28.38
C ALA A 456 -5.21 -33.91 29.40
N ARG A 457 -6.35 -33.27 29.08
CA ARG A 457 -7.55 -33.31 29.91
C ARG A 457 -8.12 -34.73 30.01
N GLY A 458 -8.22 -35.45 28.89
CA GLY A 458 -8.71 -36.82 28.87
C GLY A 458 -7.90 -37.76 29.76
N ARG A 459 -6.56 -37.67 29.72
CA ARG A 459 -5.68 -38.43 30.64
C ARG A 459 -5.93 -38.16 32.13
N ILE A 460 -6.45 -36.98 32.48
CA ILE A 460 -6.75 -36.62 33.87
C ILE A 460 -8.17 -37.04 34.24
N GLN A 461 -9.13 -36.78 33.36
CA GLN A 461 -10.56 -36.84 33.69
C GLN A 461 -11.22 -38.16 33.28
N ASP A 462 -10.80 -38.79 32.19
CA ASP A 462 -11.48 -39.97 31.63
C ASP A 462 -11.14 -41.23 32.45
N ALA A 463 -12.11 -42.14 32.55
CA ALA A 463 -11.93 -43.44 33.19
C ALA A 463 -11.41 -44.47 32.18
N ASP A 464 -10.44 -45.29 32.60
CA ASP A 464 -10.05 -46.48 31.86
C ASP A 464 -11.08 -47.60 32.11
N PHE A 465 -11.92 -47.86 31.10
CA PHE A 465 -12.97 -48.88 31.13
C PHE A 465 -12.47 -50.27 31.52
N ALA A 466 -11.25 -50.66 31.11
CA ALA A 466 -10.71 -51.98 31.43
C ALA A 466 -10.40 -52.10 32.93
N SER A 467 -9.82 -51.04 33.50
CA SER A 467 -9.57 -51.00 34.94
C SER A 467 -10.86 -50.93 35.76
N GLU A 468 -11.85 -50.16 35.30
CA GLU A 468 -13.07 -49.93 36.07
C GLU A 468 -14.04 -51.11 36.00
N THR A 469 -14.09 -51.85 34.89
CA THR A 469 -14.81 -53.12 34.82
C THR A 469 -14.19 -54.21 35.69
N ALA A 470 -12.86 -54.26 35.80
CA ALA A 470 -12.19 -55.14 36.74
C ALA A 470 -12.50 -54.77 38.21
N ASN A 471 -12.52 -53.48 38.54
CA ASN A 471 -12.90 -52.98 39.85
C ASN A 471 -14.37 -53.27 40.18
N LEU A 472 -15.27 -53.07 39.22
CA LEU A 472 -16.70 -53.39 39.35
C LEU A 472 -16.90 -54.89 39.64
N SER A 473 -16.27 -55.75 38.84
CA SER A 473 -16.35 -57.21 39.02
C SER A 473 -15.80 -57.64 40.39
N ARG A 474 -14.64 -57.10 40.79
CA ARG A 474 -14.08 -57.33 42.14
C ARG A 474 -15.05 -56.87 43.24
N ALA A 475 -15.65 -55.68 43.10
CA ALA A 475 -16.58 -55.13 44.09
C ALA A 475 -17.87 -55.95 44.19
N GLN A 476 -18.40 -56.44 43.07
CA GLN A 476 -19.55 -57.36 43.03
C GLN A 476 -19.24 -58.69 43.73
N ILE A 477 -18.09 -59.30 43.45
CA ILE A 477 -17.65 -60.54 44.10
C ILE A 477 -17.45 -60.32 45.61
N LEU A 478 -16.83 -59.21 46.02
CA LEU A 478 -16.64 -58.88 47.43
C LEU A 478 -17.96 -58.56 48.14
N GLN A 479 -18.95 -57.99 47.45
CA GLN A 479 -20.28 -57.78 48.00
C GLN A 479 -21.00 -59.11 48.23
N GLN A 480 -20.95 -60.03 47.27
CA GLN A 480 -21.52 -61.38 47.40
C GLN A 480 -20.82 -62.22 48.49
N ALA A 481 -19.49 -62.14 48.57
CA ALA A 481 -18.73 -62.79 49.64
C ALA A 481 -18.99 -62.15 51.01
N GLY A 482 -19.12 -60.81 51.06
CA GLY A 482 -19.43 -60.07 52.28
C GLY A 482 -20.80 -60.41 52.85
N THR A 483 -21.84 -60.53 52.00
CA THR A 483 -23.19 -60.95 52.45
C THR A 483 -23.18 -62.37 53.00
N ALA A 484 -22.45 -63.29 52.35
CA ALA A 484 -22.27 -64.65 52.84
C ALA A 484 -21.51 -64.70 54.18
N MET A 485 -20.46 -63.90 54.35
CA MET A 485 -19.69 -63.83 55.58
C MET A 485 -20.45 -63.18 56.74
N VAL A 486 -21.28 -62.15 56.49
CA VAL A 486 -22.19 -61.60 57.50
C VAL A 486 -23.23 -62.65 57.91
N ALA A 487 -23.78 -63.41 56.96
CA ALA A 487 -24.70 -64.51 57.26
C ALA A 487 -24.03 -65.60 58.13
N GLN A 488 -22.81 -66.03 57.79
CA GLN A 488 -22.01 -66.98 58.57
C GLN A 488 -21.66 -66.43 59.96
N ALA A 489 -21.22 -65.17 60.05
CA ALA A 489 -20.84 -64.53 61.31
C ALA A 489 -22.02 -64.37 62.27
N ASN A 490 -23.24 -64.20 61.75
CA ASN A 490 -24.48 -64.15 62.53
C ASN A 490 -24.92 -65.54 63.05
N GLN A 491 -24.41 -66.64 62.48
CA GLN A 491 -24.69 -68.01 62.94
C GLN A 491 -23.73 -68.50 64.03
N ILE A 492 -22.53 -67.93 64.15
CA ILE A 492 -21.53 -68.32 65.17
C ILE A 492 -22.09 -68.32 66.62
N PRO A 493 -22.89 -67.33 67.06
CA PRO A 493 -23.50 -67.34 68.39
C PRO A 493 -24.44 -68.54 68.64
N GLN A 494 -24.99 -69.16 67.58
CA GLN A 494 -25.86 -70.34 67.72
C GLN A 494 -25.09 -71.60 68.14
N GLY A 495 -23.78 -71.68 67.89
CA GLY A 495 -22.91 -72.77 68.38
C GLY A 495 -22.70 -72.75 69.91
N VAL A 496 -23.07 -71.66 70.59
CA VAL A 496 -23.07 -71.61 72.07
C VAL A 496 -24.31 -72.29 72.65
N LEU A 497 -25.44 -72.29 71.92
CA LEU A 497 -26.65 -73.02 72.33
C LEU A 497 -26.43 -74.54 72.34
N THR A 498 -25.51 -75.08 71.53
CA THR A 498 -25.17 -76.51 71.53
C THR A 498 -24.28 -76.93 72.71
N LEU A 499 -23.62 -75.98 73.38
CA LEU A 499 -22.85 -76.20 74.62
C LEU A 499 -23.71 -76.13 75.88
N LEU A 500 -24.94 -75.61 75.77
CA LEU A 500 -25.92 -75.48 76.85
C LEU A 500 -27.03 -76.56 76.80
N ARG A 501 -26.88 -77.56 75.92
CA ARG A 501 -27.82 -78.69 75.78
C ARG A 501 -27.28 -79.95 76.43
#